data_AF-A0A2Z5ZEW2-F1
#
_entry.id   AF-A0A2Z5ZEW2-F1
#
_cell.length_a   1.000
_cell.length_b   1.000
_cell.length_c   1.000
_cell.angle_alpha   90.00
_cell.angle_beta   90.00
_cell.angle_gamma   90.00
#
_symmetry.space_group_name_H-M   'P 1'
#
loop_
_entity.id
_entity.type
_entity.pdbx_description
1 polymer ?
#
loop_
_entity_poly.entity_id
_entity_poly.type
_entity_poly.pdbx_seq_one_letter_code
_entity_poly.pdbx_strand_id
1 'polypeptide(L)'
;MTFFVMQPTFEMSWVQGIAPMLDGRVDEMEGIKAAIEPFRGFMLANVRPVDLTTFYHLANLQPATVPAETPWRVLMPAFMIGELSRGFEMGFLLYLPFLVIDIVTSSVLMSLGMMMLPPATISLPFKLIFFVMVDGWQMVAGGLVRSFGS
;
A
#
# COMPACT_ATOMS: atom_id res chain seq x y z
N MET A 1 10.75 2.76 -3.24
CA MET A 1 9.42 2.43 -3.82
C MET A 1 8.43 3.57 -3.70
N THR A 2 8.17 4.14 -2.50
CA THR A 2 7.24 5.28 -2.35
C THR A 2 7.57 6.45 -3.26
N PHE A 3 8.83 6.90 -3.28
CA PHE A 3 9.24 7.98 -4.17
C PHE A 3 9.03 7.67 -5.66
N PHE A 4 9.22 6.42 -6.07
CA PHE A 4 9.03 5.98 -7.46
C PHE A 4 7.55 6.03 -7.88
N VAL A 5 6.66 5.53 -7.02
CA VAL A 5 5.21 5.56 -7.26
C VAL A 5 4.65 6.98 -7.18
N MET A 6 5.13 7.77 -6.21
CA MET A 6 4.64 9.11 -5.91
C MET A 6 5.31 10.22 -6.73
N GLN A 7 6.28 9.90 -7.59
CA GLN A 7 7.01 10.90 -8.37
C GLN A 7 6.07 11.89 -9.09
N PRO A 8 5.02 11.46 -9.82
CA PRO A 8 4.14 12.40 -10.53
C PRO A 8 3.39 13.34 -9.58
N THR A 9 2.97 12.83 -8.42
CA THR A 9 2.28 13.61 -7.39
C THR A 9 3.20 14.65 -6.76
N PHE A 10 4.45 14.28 -6.45
CA PHE A 10 5.45 15.22 -5.95
C PHE A 10 5.80 16.30 -6.97
N GLU A 11 5.93 15.91 -8.24
CA GLU A 11 6.21 16.85 -9.33
C GLU A 11 5.06 17.84 -9.52
N MET A 12 3.81 17.37 -9.51
CA MET A 12 2.63 18.24 -9.55
C MET A 12 2.57 19.17 -8.34
N SER A 13 2.85 18.67 -7.13
CA SER A 13 2.88 19.47 -5.90
C SER A 13 3.94 20.59 -5.99
N TRP A 14 5.10 20.27 -6.55
CA TRP A 14 6.18 21.22 -6.77
C TRP A 14 5.80 22.31 -7.77
N VAL A 15 5.31 21.92 -8.96
CA VAL A 15 4.99 22.86 -10.05
C VAL A 15 3.78 23.73 -9.72
N GLN A 16 2.76 23.17 -9.07
CA GLN A 16 1.48 23.86 -8.83
C GLN A 16 1.48 24.71 -7.56
N GLY A 17 2.23 24.33 -6.53
CA GLY A 17 2.20 25.01 -5.23
C GLY A 17 3.55 25.56 -4.78
N ILE A 18 4.55 24.69 -4.65
CA ILE A 18 5.82 25.05 -3.99
C ILE A 18 6.63 26.06 -4.80
N ALA A 19 6.84 25.83 -6.10
CA ALA A 19 7.64 26.74 -6.92
C ALA A 19 6.98 28.13 -7.09
N PRO A 20 5.67 28.26 -7.38
CA PRO A 20 5.00 29.56 -7.40
C PRO A 20 5.08 30.32 -6.07
N MET A 21 5.03 29.60 -4.94
CA MET A 21 5.13 30.19 -3.60
C MET A 21 6.54 30.73 -3.33
N LEU A 22 7.58 29.97 -3.67
CA LEU A 22 8.98 30.40 -3.54
C LEU A 22 9.31 31.60 -4.44
N ASP A 23 8.69 31.66 -5.62
CA ASP A 23 8.85 32.76 -6.56
C ASP A 23 8.01 34.00 -6.20
N GLY A 24 7.25 33.96 -5.10
CA GLY A 24 6.37 35.05 -4.67
C GLY A 24 5.18 35.31 -5.61
N ARG A 25 4.80 34.34 -6.45
CA ARG A 25 3.68 34.44 -7.40
C ARG A 25 2.33 34.15 -6.76
N VAL A 26 2.31 33.41 -5.66
CA VAL A 26 1.12 33.11 -4.84
C VAL A 26 1.44 33.36 -3.38
N ASP A 27 0.41 33.67 -2.59
CA ASP A 27 0.54 33.75 -1.14
C ASP A 27 0.91 32.39 -0.53
N GLU A 28 1.56 32.37 0.64
CA GLU A 28 1.94 31.13 1.32
C GLU A 28 0.75 30.18 1.54
N MET A 29 -0.40 30.73 1.94
CA MET A 29 -1.59 29.91 2.21
C MET A 29 -2.18 29.31 0.93
N GLU A 30 -2.14 30.05 -0.18
CA GLU A 30 -2.59 29.57 -1.48
C GLU A 30 -1.62 28.54 -2.06
N GLY A 31 -0.31 28.79 -1.94
CA GLY A 31 0.75 27.88 -2.35
C GLY A 31 0.66 26.53 -1.63
N ILE A 32 0.44 26.54 -0.31
CA ILE A 32 0.23 25.31 0.47
C ILE A 32 -1.02 24.55 0.00
N LYS A 33 -2.14 25.25 -0.21
CA LYS A 33 -3.39 24.63 -0.71
C LYS A 33 -3.18 23.98 -2.08
N ALA A 34 -2.49 24.66 -3.00
CA ALA A 34 -2.18 24.10 -4.31
C ALA A 34 -1.19 22.93 -4.22
N ALA A 35 -0.23 22.97 -3.29
CA ALA A 35 0.75 21.91 -3.10
C ALA A 35 0.13 20.61 -2.56
N ILE A 36 -0.91 20.68 -1.73
CA ILE A 36 -1.56 19.49 -1.15
C ILE A 36 -2.57 18.84 -2.11
N GLU A 37 -3.11 19.58 -3.08
CA GLU A 37 -4.20 19.11 -3.93
C GLU A 37 -3.84 17.88 -4.80
N PRO A 38 -2.62 17.75 -5.37
CA PRO A 38 -2.20 16.53 -6.05
C PRO A 38 -2.27 15.26 -5.18
N PHE A 39 -2.04 15.40 -3.87
CA PHE A 39 -2.17 14.28 -2.93
C PHE A 39 -3.64 13.87 -2.73
N ARG A 40 -4.59 14.82 -2.83
CA ARG A 40 -6.02 14.51 -2.86
C ARG A 40 -6.34 13.62 -4.06
N GLY A 41 -5.88 14.04 -5.24
CA GLY A 41 -6.09 13.30 -6.49
C GLY A 41 -5.53 11.89 -6.40
N PHE A 42 -4.30 11.74 -5.88
CA PHE A 42 -3.69 10.44 -5.65
C PHE A 42 -4.51 9.55 -4.70
N MET A 43 -4.96 10.08 -3.56
CA MET A 43 -5.77 9.32 -2.62
C MET A 43 -7.14 8.95 -3.20
N LEU A 44 -7.79 9.86 -3.93
CA LEU A 44 -9.09 9.60 -4.57
C LEU A 44 -8.98 8.53 -5.66
N ALA A 45 -7.87 8.48 -6.40
CA ALA A 45 -7.64 7.43 -7.38
C ALA A 45 -7.45 6.05 -6.74
N ASN A 46 -6.90 6.00 -5.53
CA ASN A 46 -6.51 4.74 -4.88
C ASN A 46 -7.47 4.30 -3.76
N VAL A 47 -8.35 5.16 -3.25
CA VAL A 47 -9.27 4.82 -2.16
C VAL A 47 -10.43 3.95 -2.67
N ARG A 48 -10.83 2.96 -1.87
CA ARG A 48 -11.98 2.12 -2.23
C ARG A 48 -13.29 2.88 -1.95
N PRO A 49 -14.28 2.83 -2.86
CA PRO A 49 -15.57 3.49 -2.64
C PRO A 49 -16.27 3.07 -1.35
N VAL A 50 -16.12 1.81 -0.96
CA VAL A 50 -16.67 1.27 0.29
C VAL A 50 -16.08 1.97 1.52
N ASP A 51 -14.77 2.17 1.56
CA ASP A 51 -14.10 2.83 2.70
C ASP A 51 -14.53 4.29 2.79
N LEU A 52 -14.61 5.00 1.66
CA LEU A 52 -15.12 6.37 1.62
C LEU A 52 -16.54 6.45 2.20
N THR A 53 -17.42 5.57 1.75
CA THR A 53 -18.82 5.53 2.20
C THR A 53 -18.89 5.29 3.71
N THR A 54 -18.11 4.34 4.23
CA THR A 54 -18.00 4.07 5.66
C THR A 54 -17.57 5.32 6.44
N PHE A 55 -16.53 6.03 5.99
CA PHE A 55 -16.05 7.22 6.70
C PHE A 55 -16.99 8.43 6.57
N TYR A 56 -17.76 8.56 5.47
CA TYR A 56 -18.85 9.53 5.39
C TYR A 56 -19.93 9.26 6.44
N HIS A 57 -20.35 8.00 6.59
CA HIS A 57 -21.31 7.60 7.61
C HIS A 57 -20.78 7.85 9.03
N LEU A 58 -19.53 7.46 9.32
CA LEU A 58 -18.93 7.68 10.64
C LEU A 58 -18.79 9.18 10.98
N ALA A 59 -18.56 10.02 9.97
CA ALA A 59 -18.46 11.46 10.14
C ALA A 59 -19.82 12.18 10.20
N ASN A 60 -20.95 11.48 10.04
CA ASN A 60 -22.28 12.07 9.87
C ASN A 60 -22.33 13.15 8.77
N LEU A 61 -21.63 12.91 7.65
CA LEU A 61 -21.58 13.81 6.51
C LEU A 61 -22.30 13.20 5.31
N GLN A 62 -22.92 14.04 4.49
CA GLN A 62 -23.39 13.58 3.19
C GLN A 62 -22.20 13.42 2.23
N PRO A 63 -22.21 12.39 1.36
CA PRO A 63 -21.22 12.26 0.31
C PRO A 63 -21.14 13.54 -0.53
N ALA A 64 -19.94 14.01 -0.81
CA ALA A 64 -19.75 15.13 -1.72
C ALA A 64 -20.24 14.74 -3.13
N THR A 65 -20.90 15.69 -3.82
CA THR A 65 -21.31 15.53 -5.21
C THR A 65 -20.11 15.54 -6.16
N VAL A 66 -19.05 16.27 -5.80
CA VAL A 66 -17.80 16.35 -6.54
C VAL A 66 -16.70 15.63 -5.75
N PRO A 67 -15.96 14.68 -6.35
CA PRO A 67 -14.87 13.98 -5.67
C PRO A 67 -13.81 14.93 -5.07
N ALA A 68 -13.50 16.00 -5.80
CA ALA A 68 -12.57 17.05 -5.38
C ALA A 68 -13.02 17.82 -4.12
N GLU A 69 -14.29 17.72 -3.71
CA GLU A 69 -14.79 18.36 -2.48
C GLU A 69 -14.80 17.41 -1.28
N THR A 70 -14.34 16.15 -1.45
CA THR A 70 -14.29 15.17 -0.36
C THR A 70 -13.49 15.71 0.83
N PRO A 71 -14.05 15.82 2.03
CA PRO A 71 -13.32 16.39 3.17
C PRO A 71 -12.06 15.58 3.51
N TRP A 72 -10.94 16.26 3.78
CA TRP A 72 -9.68 15.59 4.16
C TRP A 72 -9.84 14.64 5.35
N ARG A 73 -10.69 15.01 6.31
CA ARG A 73 -11.02 14.19 7.49
C ARG A 73 -11.73 12.86 7.15
N VAL A 74 -12.34 12.76 5.98
CA VAL A 74 -12.95 11.52 5.46
C VAL A 74 -11.97 10.79 4.56
N LEU A 75 -11.34 11.50 3.61
CA LEU A 75 -10.47 10.92 2.60
C LEU A 75 -9.23 10.25 3.20
N MET A 76 -8.50 10.94 4.08
CA MET A 76 -7.26 10.43 4.64
C MET A 76 -7.43 9.11 5.39
N PRO A 77 -8.35 8.98 6.37
CA PRO A 77 -8.49 7.71 7.08
C PRO A 77 -9.12 6.61 6.21
N ALA A 78 -10.01 6.95 5.27
CA ALA A 78 -10.54 5.98 4.31
C ALA A 78 -9.43 5.38 3.43
N PHE A 79 -8.56 6.23 2.88
CA PHE A 79 -7.39 5.79 2.12
C PHE A 79 -6.46 4.91 2.98
N MET A 80 -6.12 5.35 4.20
CA MET A 80 -5.22 4.59 5.08
C MET A 80 -5.75 3.19 5.40
N ILE A 81 -7.03 3.05 5.73
CA ILE A 81 -7.64 1.74 6.03
C ILE A 81 -7.71 0.86 4.77
N GLY A 82 -8.00 1.45 3.61
CA GLY A 82 -7.98 0.75 2.33
C GLY A 82 -6.58 0.22 1.97
N GLU A 83 -5.54 1.03 2.17
CA GLU A 83 -4.14 0.62 1.99
C GLU A 83 -3.70 -0.46 2.97
N LEU A 84 -4.07 -0.34 4.25
CA LEU A 84 -3.77 -1.36 5.25
C LEU A 84 -4.41 -2.70 4.86
N SER A 85 -5.69 -2.68 4.46
CA SER A 85 -6.40 -3.88 4.02
C SER A 85 -5.70 -4.55 2.83
N ARG A 86 -5.32 -3.78 1.80
CA ARG A 86 -4.56 -4.28 0.65
C ARG A 86 -3.20 -4.83 1.03
N GLY A 87 -2.48 -4.13 1.90
CA GLY A 87 -1.18 -4.58 2.41
C GLY A 87 -1.28 -5.93 3.13
N PHE A 88 -2.32 -6.11 3.94
CA PHE A 88 -2.59 -7.41 4.60
C PHE A 88 -2.94 -8.51 3.60
N GLU A 89 -3.77 -8.21 2.59
CA GLU A 89 -4.13 -9.17 1.54
C GLU A 89 -2.89 -9.63 0.75
N MET A 90 -2.05 -8.69 0.32
CA MET A 90 -0.78 -9.03 -0.35
C MET A 90 0.14 -9.83 0.55
N GLY A 91 0.30 -9.41 1.81
CA GLY A 91 1.11 -10.14 2.78
C GLY A 91 0.61 -11.57 3.00
N PHE A 92 -0.70 -11.76 3.07
CA PHE A 92 -1.33 -13.07 3.18
C PHE A 92 -1.05 -13.95 1.96
N LEU A 93 -1.28 -13.44 0.75
CA LEU A 93 -1.03 -14.17 -0.50
C LEU A 93 0.45 -14.55 -0.66
N LEU A 94 1.36 -13.65 -0.30
CA LEU A 94 2.81 -13.92 -0.29
C LEU A 94 3.21 -14.97 0.75
N TYR A 95 2.49 -15.05 1.87
CA TYR A 95 2.78 -15.99 2.95
C TYR A 95 2.32 -17.43 2.65
N LEU A 96 1.24 -17.61 1.90
CA LEU A 96 0.67 -18.93 1.56
C LEU A 96 1.69 -19.97 1.04
N PRO A 97 2.55 -19.70 0.04
CA PRO A 97 3.52 -20.69 -0.43
C PRO A 97 4.51 -21.11 0.66
N PHE A 98 4.91 -20.19 1.55
CA PHE A 98 5.81 -20.51 2.66
C PHE A 98 5.14 -21.37 3.72
N LEU A 99 3.84 -21.15 3.97
CA LEU A 99 3.05 -22.00 4.85
C LEU A 99 2.98 -23.44 4.32
N VAL A 100 2.81 -23.62 3.01
CA VAL A 100 2.84 -24.95 2.38
C VAL A 100 4.19 -25.63 2.61
N ILE A 101 5.30 -24.90 2.42
CA ILE A 101 6.65 -25.43 2.70
C ILE A 101 6.77 -25.88 4.15
N ASP A 102 6.27 -25.10 5.11
CA ASP A 102 6.31 -25.47 6.54
C ASP A 102 5.51 -26.74 6.85
N ILE A 103 4.30 -26.86 6.29
CA ILE A 103 3.44 -28.03 6.51
C ILE A 103 4.07 -29.29 5.91
N VAL A 104 4.61 -29.20 4.69
CA VAL A 104 5.26 -30.32 4.00
C VAL A 104 6.55 -30.74 4.69
N THR A 105 7.40 -29.79 5.08
CA THR A 105 8.65 -30.11 5.80
C THR A 105 8.37 -30.74 7.16
N SER A 106 7.38 -30.24 7.89
CA SER A 106 6.97 -30.81 9.17
C SER A 106 6.45 -32.24 9.01
N SER A 107 5.60 -32.50 8.01
CA SER A 107 5.04 -33.85 7.80
C SER A 107 6.13 -34.85 7.44
N VAL A 108 7.10 -34.48 6.60
CA VAL A 108 8.24 -35.34 6.22
C VAL A 108 9.14 -35.62 7.43
N LEU A 109 9.47 -34.62 8.25
CA LEU A 109 10.28 -34.81 9.46
C LEU A 109 9.59 -35.74 10.47
N MET A 110 8.29 -35.59 10.66
CA MET A 110 7.49 -36.46 11.52
C MET A 110 7.49 -37.91 11.00
N SER A 111 7.37 -38.11 9.68
CA SER A 111 7.46 -39.44 9.06
C SER A 111 8.83 -40.10 9.21
N LEU A 112 9.90 -39.31 9.30
CA LEU A 112 11.27 -39.80 9.54
C LEU A 112 11.56 -40.07 11.02
N GLY A 113 10.61 -39.82 11.93
CA GLY A 113 10.77 -40.01 13.37
C GLY A 113 11.61 -38.94 14.07
N MET A 114 11.95 -37.84 13.38
CA MET A 114 12.78 -36.76 13.92
C MET A 114 11.94 -35.72 14.68
N MET A 115 11.40 -36.12 15.83
CA MET A 115 10.54 -35.25 16.66
C MET A 115 11.30 -34.13 17.40
N MET A 116 12.62 -34.25 17.54
CA MET A 116 13.45 -33.34 18.34
C MET A 116 14.04 -32.17 17.52
N LEU A 117 13.98 -32.24 16.18
CA LEU A 117 14.47 -31.17 15.32
C LEU A 117 13.35 -30.16 15.06
N PRO A 118 13.55 -28.86 15.33
CA PRO A 118 12.55 -27.84 15.02
C PRO A 118 12.30 -27.78 13.50
N PRO A 119 11.07 -28.04 13.02
CA PRO A 119 10.78 -28.03 11.58
C PRO A 119 11.09 -26.70 10.91
N ALA A 120 10.93 -25.59 11.64
CA ALA A 120 11.21 -24.24 11.17
C ALA A 120 12.67 -24.02 10.75
N THR A 121 13.64 -24.65 11.44
CA THR A 121 15.06 -24.53 11.11
C THR A 121 15.38 -25.25 9.80
N ILE A 122 14.71 -26.38 9.55
CA ILE A 122 14.86 -27.16 8.33
C ILE A 122 14.13 -26.52 7.16
N SER A 123 12.96 -25.90 7.38
CA SER A 123 12.16 -25.27 6.33
C SER A 123 12.77 -23.96 5.81
N LEU A 124 13.50 -23.21 6.66
CA LEU A 124 14.12 -21.94 6.32
C LEU A 124 14.96 -21.95 5.01
N PRO A 125 15.94 -22.85 4.80
CA PRO A 125 16.71 -22.90 3.56
C PRO A 125 15.82 -23.17 2.33
N PHE A 126 14.80 -24.04 2.44
CA PHE A 126 13.87 -24.30 1.34
C PHE A 126 13.06 -23.05 0.98
N LYS A 127 12.60 -22.28 1.97
CA LYS A 127 11.91 -21.01 1.74
C LYS A 127 12.79 -20.02 1.00
N LEU A 128 14.05 -19.88 1.42
CA LEU A 128 15.00 -18.97 0.78
C LEU A 128 15.28 -19.36 -0.67
N ILE A 129 15.52 -20.66 -0.92
CA ILE A 129 15.72 -21.18 -2.27
C ILE A 129 14.48 -20.94 -3.12
N PHE A 130 13.29 -21.31 -2.62
CA PHE A 130 12.02 -21.05 -3.32
C PHE A 130 11.85 -19.57 -3.66
N PHE A 131 12.07 -18.69 -2.70
CA PHE A 131 11.91 -17.24 -2.88
C PHE A 131 12.87 -16.68 -3.93
N VAL A 132 14.11 -17.14 -3.98
CA VAL A 132 15.08 -16.75 -5.02
C VAL A 132 14.72 -17.35 -6.37
N MET A 133 14.29 -18.62 -6.43
CA MET A 133 13.93 -19.30 -7.68
C MET A 133 12.74 -18.67 -8.40
N VAL A 134 11.80 -18.07 -7.66
CA VAL A 134 10.62 -17.41 -8.25
C VAL A 134 10.83 -15.91 -8.50
N ASP A 135 12.07 -15.42 -8.40
CA ASP A 135 12.39 -13.98 -8.43
C ASP A 135 11.50 -13.18 -7.45
N GLY A 136 11.40 -13.66 -6.21
CA GLY A 136 10.44 -13.15 -5.22
C GLY A 136 10.54 -11.65 -4.97
N TRP A 137 11.73 -11.05 -5.08
CA TRP A 137 11.92 -9.60 -4.99
C TRP A 137 11.22 -8.84 -6.12
N GLN A 138 11.27 -9.34 -7.36
CA GLN A 138 10.57 -8.75 -8.50
C GLN A 138 9.06 -8.92 -8.35
N MET A 139 8.60 -10.07 -7.85
CA MET A 139 7.19 -10.33 -7.59
C MET A 139 6.62 -9.37 -6.54
N VAL A 140 7.35 -9.16 -5.42
CA VAL A 140 6.95 -8.23 -4.36
C VAL A 140 6.98 -6.78 -4.85
N ALA A 141 8.09 -6.35 -5.47
CA ALA A 141 8.22 -4.98 -5.96
C ALA A 141 7.18 -4.67 -7.06
N GLY A 142 6.99 -5.59 -8.01
CA GLY A 142 6.02 -5.45 -9.10
C GLY A 142 4.58 -5.50 -8.60
N GLY A 143 4.27 -6.34 -7.61
CA GLY A 143 2.94 -6.37 -6.96
C GLY A 143 2.60 -5.05 -6.29
N LEU A 144 3.55 -4.47 -5.56
CA LEU A 144 3.37 -3.17 -4.90
C LEU A 144 3.17 -2.04 -5.91
N VAL A 145 3.99 -1.95 -6.97
CA VAL A 145 3.85 -0.88 -7.98
C VAL A 145 2.52 -1.00 -8.73
N ARG A 146 2.13 -2.21 -9.14
CA ARG A 146 0.85 -2.43 -9.83
C ARG A 146 -0.36 -2.06 -8.97
N SER A 147 -0.26 -2.18 -7.65
CA SER A 147 -1.33 -1.79 -6.73
C SER A 147 -1.67 -0.30 -6.73
N PHE A 148 -0.74 0.56 -7.15
CA PHE A 148 -0.91 2.02 -7.19
C PHE A 148 -1.06 2.57 -8.61
N GLY A 149 -0.77 1.74 -9.63
CA GLY A 149 -0.78 2.11 -11.05
C GLY A 149 -2.03 1.67 -11.80
N SER A 150 -3.09 1.23 -11.09
CA SER A 150 -4.39 0.85 -11.66
C SER A 150 -5.40 1.98 -11.56
#